data_AF-A0A8H5AB50-F1
#
_entry.id   AF-A0A8H5AB50-F1
#
_cell.length_a   1.000
_cell.length_b   1.000
_cell.length_c   1.000
_cell.angle_alpha   90.00
_cell.angle_beta   90.00
_cell.angle_gamma   90.00
#
_symmetry.space_group_name_H-M   'P 1'
#
loop_
_entity.id
_entity.type
_entity.pdbx_description
1 polymer ?
#
loop_
_entity_poly.entity_id
_entity_poly.type
_entity_poly.pdbx_seq_one_letter_code
_entity_poly.pdbx_strand_id
1 'polypeptide(L)'
;MSGFEVAGIVLGSIPIVVSALQCYMNGLGTLQNFRSYKRILKSLILTLKTEHVNLQNIYQKLLTGIAPQTRIEEMIRDPFGDLWREEEIFNKLRLRLWSSLQVFDDRVQDMREAIEEMMEKLNVGTDGK
;
A
#
# COMPACT_ATOMS: atom_id res chain seq x y z
N MET A 1 -8.08 -3.19 -14.24
CA MET A 1 -6.86 -2.53 -13.72
C MET A 1 -5.70 -3.47 -14.00
N SER A 2 -4.57 -2.96 -14.47
CA SER A 2 -3.34 -3.77 -14.53
C SER A 2 -2.85 -4.04 -13.11
N GLY A 3 -2.15 -5.15 -12.84
CA GLY A 3 -1.57 -5.38 -11.51
C GLY A 3 -0.56 -4.32 -11.09
N PHE A 4 -0.02 -3.56 -12.06
CA PHE A 4 0.80 -2.38 -11.80
C PHE A 4 0.00 -1.18 -11.29
N GLU A 5 -1.17 -0.88 -11.85
CA GLU A 5 -2.05 0.15 -11.29
C GLU A 5 -2.48 -0.23 -9.86
N VAL A 6 -2.78 -1.51 -9.63
CA VAL A 6 -3.13 -2.02 -8.30
C VAL A 6 -1.99 -1.84 -7.29
N ALA A 7 -0.73 -1.98 -7.72
CA ALA A 7 0.43 -1.79 -6.87
C ALA A 7 0.49 -0.35 -6.30
N GLY A 8 0.18 0.65 -7.13
CA GLY A 8 0.03 2.04 -6.69
C GLY A 8 -1.11 2.20 -5.67
N ILE A 9 -2.28 1.64 -5.96
CA ILE A 9 -3.45 1.69 -5.05
C ILE A 9 -3.12 1.08 -3.68
N VAL A 10 -2.50 -0.10 -3.66
CA VAL A 10 -2.06 -0.77 -2.41
C VAL A 10 -1.10 0.12 -1.65
N LEU A 11 -0.09 0.67 -2.33
CA LEU A 11 0.91 1.53 -1.70
C LEU A 11 0.26 2.77 -1.06
N GLY A 12 -0.65 3.44 -1.77
CA GLY A 12 -1.33 4.65 -1.29
C GLY A 12 -2.37 4.40 -0.21
N SER A 13 -2.94 3.20 -0.14
CA SER A 13 -4.00 2.86 0.82
C SER A 13 -3.47 2.52 2.22
N ILE A 14 -2.24 2.00 2.35
CA ILE A 14 -1.68 1.64 3.66
C ILE A 14 -1.61 2.84 4.62
N PRO A 15 -1.11 4.04 4.24
CA PRO A 15 -1.12 5.21 5.11
C PRO A 15 -2.53 5.62 5.60
N ILE A 16 -3.56 5.39 4.79
CA ILE A 16 -4.96 5.66 5.14
C ILE A 16 -5.42 4.70 6.26
N VAL A 17 -5.19 3.39 6.08
CA VAL A 17 -5.48 2.38 7.10
C VAL A 17 -4.72 2.65 8.39
N VAL A 18 -3.44 3.01 8.29
CA VAL A 18 -2.61 3.40 9.45
C VAL A 18 -3.22 4.59 10.19
N SER A 19 -3.66 5.61 9.47
CA SER A 19 -4.27 6.81 10.05
C SER A 19 -5.60 6.50 10.75
N ALA A 20 -6.42 5.65 10.12
CA ALA A 20 -7.67 5.18 10.71
C ALA A 20 -7.46 4.37 11.99
N LEU A 21 -6.50 3.44 11.99
CA LEU A 21 -6.12 2.67 13.19
C LEU A 21 -5.60 3.58 14.31
N GLN A 22 -4.85 4.63 13.97
CA GLN A 22 -4.39 5.61 14.95
C GLN A 22 -5.55 6.41 15.55
N CYS A 23 -6.50 6.85 14.73
CA CYS A 23 -7.71 7.53 15.19
C CYS A 23 -8.52 6.62 16.14
N TYR A 24 -8.75 5.38 15.72
CA TYR A 24 -9.45 4.38 16.51
C TYR A 24 -8.75 4.09 17.85
N MET A 25 -7.42 3.93 17.83
CA MET A 25 -6.62 3.75 19.06
C MET A 25 -6.71 4.94 20.01
N ASN A 26 -6.76 6.17 19.49
CA ASN A 26 -6.88 7.38 20.30
C ASN A 26 -8.26 7.50 20.95
N GLY A 27 -9.33 7.13 20.22
CA GLY A 27 -10.70 7.08 20.75
C GLY A 27 -10.88 6.07 21.90
N LEU A 28 -10.04 5.04 21.98
CA LEU A 28 -10.04 4.06 23.08
C LEU A 28 -9.27 4.53 24.32
N GLY A 29 -8.48 5.60 24.22
CA GLY A 29 -7.65 6.13 25.31
C GLY A 29 -8.44 6.65 26.51
N THR A 30 -9.73 6.90 26.33
CA THR A 30 -10.70 7.32 27.36
C THR A 30 -11.16 6.18 28.28
N LEU A 31 -10.88 4.92 27.94
CA LEU A 31 -11.38 3.75 28.68
C LEU A 31 -10.24 2.97 29.35
N GLN A 32 -10.25 2.93 30.69
CA GLN A 32 -9.17 2.41 31.54
C GLN A 32 -8.83 0.91 31.31
N ASN A 33 -9.75 0.14 30.71
CA ASN A 33 -9.66 -1.32 30.59
C ASN A 33 -9.10 -1.85 29.25
N PHE A 34 -8.62 -0.99 28.34
CA PHE A 34 -8.23 -1.39 26.98
C PHE A 34 -6.71 -1.50 26.73
N ARG A 35 -5.90 -1.67 27.78
CA ARG A 35 -4.43 -1.67 27.67
C ARG A 35 -3.89 -2.78 26.75
N SER A 36 -4.45 -3.99 26.81
CA SER A 36 -4.09 -5.12 25.93
C SER A 36 -4.43 -4.81 24.47
N TYR A 37 -5.61 -4.26 24.24
CA TYR A 37 -6.10 -3.90 22.91
C TYR A 37 -5.25 -2.79 22.27
N LYS A 38 -4.88 -1.77 23.05
CA LYS A 38 -3.96 -0.71 22.61
C LYS A 38 -2.59 -1.27 22.20
N ARG A 39 -2.10 -2.32 22.88
CA ARG A 39 -0.84 -2.99 22.50
C ARG A 39 -0.97 -3.67 21.14
N ILE A 40 -2.08 -4.39 20.91
CA ILE A 40 -2.35 -5.07 19.63
C ILE A 40 -2.44 -4.06 18.49
N LEU A 41 -3.20 -2.97 18.66
CA LEU A 41 -3.30 -1.91 17.65
C LEU A 41 -1.94 -1.25 17.35
N LYS A 42 -1.14 -0.96 18.38
CA LYS A 42 0.22 -0.43 18.17
C LYS A 42 1.08 -1.38 17.36
N SER A 43 1.01 -2.69 17.64
CA SER A 43 1.75 -3.69 16.89
C SER A 43 1.29 -3.71 15.42
N LEU A 44 -0.03 -3.72 15.18
CA LEU A 44 -0.58 -3.71 13.82
C LEU A 44 -0.17 -2.46 13.04
N ILE A 45 -0.24 -1.28 13.65
CA ILE A 45 0.22 -0.02 13.06
C ILE A 45 1.70 -0.10 12.68
N LEU A 46 2.54 -0.65 13.57
CA LEU A 46 3.97 -0.80 13.30
C LEU A 46 4.23 -1.77 12.15
N THR A 47 3.51 -2.90 12.10
CA THR A 47 3.59 -3.86 11.01
C THR A 47 3.21 -3.20 9.68
N LEU A 48 2.07 -2.51 9.61
CA LEU A 48 1.64 -1.84 8.39
C LEU A 48 2.61 -0.76 7.92
N LYS A 49 3.19 0.02 8.84
CA LYS A 49 4.24 1.00 8.49
C LYS A 49 5.49 0.33 7.93
N THR A 50 5.86 -0.81 8.51
CA THR A 50 7.01 -1.61 8.03
C THR A 50 6.73 -2.15 6.63
N GLU A 51 5.54 -2.72 6.42
CA GLU A 51 5.13 -3.22 5.10
C GLU A 51 5.07 -2.11 4.05
N HIS A 52 4.57 -0.92 4.41
CA HIS A 52 4.58 0.23 3.51
C HIS A 52 6.00 0.59 3.05
N VAL A 53 6.96 0.70 3.97
CA VAL A 53 8.37 0.98 3.63
C VAL A 53 8.97 -0.16 2.81
N ASN A 54 8.66 -1.41 3.13
CA ASN A 54 9.11 -2.58 2.36
C ASN A 54 8.60 -2.51 0.92
N LEU A 55 7.32 -2.19 0.71
CA LEU A 55 6.74 -2.03 -0.62
C LEU A 55 7.39 -0.89 -1.40
N GLN A 56 7.63 0.27 -0.77
CA GLN A 56 8.37 1.37 -1.40
C GLN A 56 9.75 0.90 -1.88
N ASN A 57 10.49 0.18 -1.04
CA ASN A 57 11.80 -0.36 -1.39
C ASN A 57 11.75 -1.39 -2.52
N ILE A 58 10.72 -2.26 -2.51
CA ILE A 58 10.51 -3.26 -3.56
C ILE A 58 10.21 -2.57 -4.89
N TYR A 59 9.26 -1.62 -4.93
CA TYR A 59 8.93 -0.89 -6.15
C TYR A 59 10.09 -0.06 -6.66
N GLN A 60 10.85 0.60 -5.78
CA GLN A 60 12.07 1.31 -6.18
C GLN A 60 13.04 0.36 -6.87
N LYS A 61 13.33 -0.81 -6.28
CA LYS A 61 14.21 -1.82 -6.90
C LYS A 61 13.66 -2.37 -8.22
N LEU A 62 12.36 -2.65 -8.27
CA LEU A 62 11.70 -3.19 -9.47
C LEU A 62 11.71 -2.19 -10.63
N LEU A 63 11.62 -0.89 -10.33
CA LEU A 63 11.58 0.18 -11.33
C LEU A 63 12.97 0.71 -11.72
N THR A 64 14.02 0.43 -10.95
CA THR A 64 15.40 0.82 -11.30
C THR A 64 15.81 0.29 -12.67
N GLY A 65 16.09 1.19 -13.61
CA GLY A 65 16.43 0.85 -15.00
C GLY A 65 15.23 0.67 -15.93
N ILE A 66 13.99 0.76 -15.40
CA ILE A 66 12.76 0.89 -16.20
C ILE A 66 12.44 2.37 -16.45
N ALA A 67 12.57 3.18 -15.40
CA ALA A 67 12.31 4.62 -15.43
C ALA A 67 13.49 5.40 -14.79
N PRO A 68 13.68 6.68 -15.12
CA PRO A 68 14.61 7.56 -14.42
C PRO A 68 14.28 7.65 -12.93
N GLN A 69 15.31 7.80 -12.09
CA GLN A 69 15.16 7.86 -10.63
C GLN A 69 14.15 8.93 -10.16
N THR A 70 14.11 10.09 -10.82
CA THR A 70 13.16 11.16 -10.52
C THR A 70 11.70 10.74 -10.73
N ARG A 71 11.41 9.95 -11.77
CA ARG A 71 10.06 9.40 -12.00
C ARG A 71 9.72 8.35 -10.97
N ILE A 72 10.67 7.49 -10.59
CA ILE A 72 10.45 6.47 -9.55
C ILE A 72 10.09 7.15 -8.22
N GLU A 73 10.80 8.21 -7.85
CA GLU A 73 10.50 9.01 -6.66
C GLU A 73 9.12 9.67 -6.73
N GLU A 74 8.73 10.16 -7.90
CA GLU A 74 7.38 10.70 -8.15
C GLU A 74 6.31 9.63 -7.98
N MET A 75 6.50 8.42 -8.51
CA MET A 75 5.58 7.28 -8.35
C MET A 75 5.38 6.90 -6.89
N ILE A 76 6.46 6.88 -6.11
CA ILE A 76 6.39 6.55 -4.67
C ILE A 76 5.70 7.68 -3.88
N ARG A 77 5.91 8.92 -4.29
CA ARG A 77 5.29 10.11 -3.67
C ARG A 77 3.81 10.24 -4.00
N ASP A 78 3.43 9.92 -5.24
CA ASP A 78 2.06 9.95 -5.74
C ASP A 78 1.61 8.54 -6.18
N PRO A 79 1.22 7.68 -5.22
CA PRO A 79 0.81 6.30 -5.48
C PRO A 79 -0.49 6.17 -6.30
N PHE A 80 -1.27 7.25 -6.44
CA PHE A 80 -2.51 7.29 -7.23
C PHE A 80 -2.34 8.05 -8.55
N GLY A 81 -1.13 8.53 -8.84
CA GLY A 81 -0.81 9.32 -10.03
C GLY A 81 -0.78 8.51 -11.32
N ASP A 82 -0.82 9.22 -12.45
CA ASP A 82 -0.92 8.64 -13.79
C ASP A 82 0.30 7.77 -14.18
N LEU A 83 1.45 7.96 -13.53
CA LEU A 83 2.64 7.14 -13.75
C LEU A 83 2.40 5.64 -13.49
N TRP A 84 1.46 5.30 -12.58
CA TRP A 84 1.06 3.91 -12.30
C TRP A 84 0.16 3.31 -13.39
N ARG A 85 -0.29 4.13 -14.34
CA ARG A 85 -1.11 3.76 -15.50
C ARG A 85 -0.36 3.80 -16.82
N GLU A 86 0.89 4.25 -16.81
CA GLU A 86 1.70 4.33 -18.03
C GLU A 86 2.03 2.96 -18.61
N GLU A 87 1.46 2.69 -19.78
CA GLU A 87 1.69 1.43 -20.49
C GLU A 87 3.18 1.19 -20.81
N GLU A 88 3.96 2.23 -21.09
CA GLU A 88 5.39 2.07 -21.38
C GLU A 88 6.15 1.50 -20.18
N ILE A 89 5.89 2.02 -18.97
CA ILE A 89 6.50 1.55 -17.73
C ILE A 89 6.01 0.12 -17.44
N PHE A 90 4.71 -0.12 -17.57
CA PHE A 90 4.14 -1.44 -17.35
C PHE A 90 4.69 -2.50 -18.31
N ASN A 91 4.83 -2.18 -19.60
CA ASN A 91 5.38 -3.10 -20.60
C ASN A 91 6.83 -3.48 -20.30
N LYS A 92 7.67 -2.51 -19.88
CA LYS A 92 9.05 -2.77 -19.45
C LYS A 92 9.09 -3.63 -18.18
N LEU A 93 8.21 -3.36 -17.22
CA LEU A 93 8.08 -4.18 -16.00
C LEU A 93 7.67 -5.62 -16.35
N ARG A 94 6.73 -5.78 -17.27
CA ARG A 94 6.26 -7.07 -17.78
C ARG A 94 7.41 -7.88 -18.37
N LEU A 95 8.24 -7.25 -19.19
CA LEU A 95 9.41 -7.88 -19.78
C LEU A 95 10.46 -8.26 -18.74
N ARG A 96 10.64 -7.44 -17.69
CA ARG A 96 11.58 -7.74 -16.59
C ARG A 96 11.12 -8.91 -15.73
N LEU A 97 9.84 -8.92 -15.32
CA LEU A 97 9.29 -9.96 -14.46
C LEU A 97 9.12 -11.28 -15.22
N TRP A 98 8.82 -11.20 -16.52
CA TRP A 98 8.64 -12.34 -17.42
C TRP A 98 7.77 -13.44 -16.79
N SER A 99 8.37 -14.57 -16.39
CA SER A 99 7.66 -15.70 -15.79
C SER A 99 7.07 -15.43 -14.40
N SER A 100 7.57 -14.41 -13.69
CA SER A 100 7.08 -14.04 -12.34
C SER A 100 5.95 -13.02 -12.36
N LEU A 101 5.52 -12.54 -13.54
CA LEU A 101 4.47 -11.52 -13.65
C LEU A 101 3.16 -11.95 -12.98
N GLN A 102 2.71 -13.17 -13.25
CA GLN A 102 1.46 -13.67 -12.68
C GLN A 102 1.51 -13.69 -11.15
N VAL A 103 2.63 -14.17 -10.59
CA VAL A 103 2.83 -14.22 -9.13
C VAL A 103 2.87 -12.81 -8.52
N PHE A 104 3.45 -11.84 -9.24
CA PHE A 104 3.43 -10.44 -8.83
C PHE A 104 2.00 -9.88 -8.81
N ASP A 105 1.23 -10.09 -9.89
CA ASP A 105 -0.14 -9.62 -10.01
C ASP A 105 -1.04 -10.25 -8.93
N ASP A 106 -0.95 -11.57 -8.73
CA ASP A 106 -1.67 -12.30 -7.69
C ASP A 106 -1.34 -11.74 -6.29
N ARG A 107 -0.05 -11.46 -6.03
CA ARG A 107 0.39 -10.96 -4.73
C ARG A 107 -0.11 -9.55 -4.46
N VAL A 108 -0.09 -8.70 -5.47
CA VAL A 108 -0.58 -7.31 -5.36
C VAL A 108 -2.10 -7.29 -5.20
N GLN A 109 -2.82 -8.18 -5.87
CA GLN A 109 -4.26 -8.35 -5.71
C GLN A 109 -4.63 -8.84 -4.30
N ASP A 110 -3.93 -9.83 -3.76
CA ASP A 110 -4.11 -10.32 -2.39
C ASP A 110 -3.88 -9.20 -1.34
N MET A 111 -2.87 -8.35 -1.55
CA MET A 111 -2.65 -7.17 -0.68
C MET A 111 -3.79 -6.15 -0.79
N ARG A 112 -4.32 -5.93 -2.00
CA ARG A 112 -5.47 -5.04 -2.22
C ARG A 112 -6.68 -5.53 -1.44
N GLU A 113 -7.01 -6.80 -1.55
CA GLU A 113 -8.14 -7.42 -0.83
C GLU A 113 -7.97 -7.32 0.68
N ALA A 114 -6.78 -7.61 1.21
CA ALA A 114 -6.50 -7.47 2.64
C ALA A 114 -6.64 -6.03 3.14
N ILE A 115 -6.21 -5.03 2.36
CA ILE A 115 -6.36 -3.61 2.70
C ILE A 115 -7.82 -3.18 2.64
N GLU A 116 -8.57 -3.61 1.62
CA GLU A 116 -10.01 -3.34 1.51
C GLU A 116 -10.78 -3.90 2.70
N GLU A 117 -10.52 -5.15 3.10
CA GLU A 117 -11.12 -5.75 4.28
C GLU A 117 -10.79 -4.95 5.56
N MET A 118 -9.57 -4.42 5.68
CA MET A 118 -9.21 -3.54 6.81
C MET A 118 -9.97 -2.21 6.76
N MET A 119 -10.10 -1.58 5.59
CA MET A 119 -10.84 -0.32 5.43
C MET A 119 -12.31 -0.50 5.78
N GLU A 120 -12.95 -1.58 5.31
CA GLU A 120 -14.33 -1.94 5.65
C GLU A 120 -14.51 -2.11 7.16
N LYS A 121 -13.64 -2.91 7.81
CA LYS A 121 -13.70 -3.14 9.27
C LYS A 121 -13.49 -1.87 10.10
N LEU A 122 -12.75 -0.90 9.57
CA LEU A 122 -12.49 0.38 10.22
C LEU A 122 -13.56 1.43 9.90
N ASN A 123 -14.56 1.08 9.08
CA ASN A 123 -15.56 2.00 8.54
C ASN A 123 -14.92 3.23 7.87
N VAL A 124 -13.80 3.00 7.21
CA VAL A 124 -13.09 3.99 6.41
C VAL A 124 -13.62 3.85 5.00
N GLY A 125 -14.56 4.72 4.62
CA GLY A 125 -14.93 4.86 3.22
C GLY A 125 -13.70 5.32 2.42
N THR A 126 -13.56 4.83 1.19
CA THR A 126 -12.61 5.37 0.20
C THR A 126 -12.92 6.81 -0.21
N ASP A 127 -13.95 7.42 0.37
CA ASP A 127 -14.22 8.85 0.26
C ASP A 127 -13.54 9.59 1.41
N GLY A 128 -12.45 10.28 1.06
CA GLY A 128 -11.95 11.43 1.82
C GLY A 128 -12.91 12.61 1.70
N LYS A 129 -14.15 12.46 2.20
CA LYS A 129 -15.13 13.52 2.42
C LYS A 129 -15.88 13.32 3.73
#